data_AF-A0A842WEB8-F1
#
_entry.id   AF-A0A842WEB8-F1
#
_cell.length_a   1.000
_cell.length_b   1.000
_cell.length_c   1.000
_cell.angle_alpha   90.00
_cell.angle_beta   90.00
_cell.angle_gamma   90.00
#
_symmetry.space_group_name_H-M   'P 1'
#
loop_
_entity.id
_entity.type
_entity.pdbx_description
1 polymer ?
#
loop_
_entity_poly.entity_id
_entity_poly.type
_entity_poly.pdbx_seq_one_letter_code
_entity_poly.pdbx_strand_id
1 'polypeptide(L)'
;MEAKNIVFSGFLVGLAVGVIAAVPVIRLCNVCCLWIFFGGFLAAYVYGRGRAVEYVDCAAVGVVFGLTYGVVSNSSLLVVGLILDALNLSHIGSGSFGLAGSALKAIIRVFLGIVLGASGSVVYAATSFQKTAKPVEAKAPKLGR
;
A
#
# COMPACT_ATOMS: atom_id res chain seq x y z
N MET A 1 -22.27 6.74 -1.22
CA MET A 1 -20.85 6.35 -1.27
C MET A 1 -20.29 6.49 0.13
N GLU A 2 -20.03 5.39 0.84
CA GLU A 2 -19.50 5.49 2.21
C GLU A 2 -17.99 5.67 2.17
N ALA A 3 -17.52 6.92 2.26
CA ALA A 3 -16.11 7.26 2.44
C ALA A 3 -15.42 6.43 3.55
N LYS A 4 -16.21 5.98 4.53
CA LYS A 4 -15.81 5.05 5.59
C LYS A 4 -15.16 3.77 5.05
N ASN A 5 -15.66 3.19 3.96
CA ASN A 5 -15.14 1.94 3.40
C ASN A 5 -13.83 2.13 2.62
N ILE A 6 -13.63 3.31 2.01
CA ILE A 6 -12.36 3.72 1.39
C ILE A 6 -11.28 3.82 2.47
N VAL A 7 -11.58 4.60 3.51
CA VAL A 7 -10.62 4.88 4.59
C VAL A 7 -10.27 3.59 5.34
N PHE A 8 -11.26 2.76 5.66
CA PHE A 8 -11.06 1.54 6.43
C PHE A 8 -10.16 0.52 5.70
N SER A 9 -10.40 0.29 4.40
CA SER A 9 -9.59 -0.67 3.61
C SER A 9 -8.17 -0.18 3.39
N GLY A 10 -7.99 1.09 3.01
CA GLY A 10 -6.67 1.70 2.84
C GLY A 10 -5.87 1.71 4.15
N PHE A 11 -6.52 2.02 5.27
CA PHE A 11 -5.88 2.03 6.59
C PHE A 11 -5.45 0.64 7.05
N LEU A 12 -6.33 -0.37 6.97
CA LEU A 12 -6.01 -1.73 7.41
C LEU A 12 -4.83 -2.32 6.63
N VAL A 13 -4.85 -2.21 5.30
CA VAL A 13 -3.77 -2.72 4.46
C VAL A 13 -2.50 -1.88 4.67
N GLY A 14 -2.62 -0.56 4.78
CA GLY A 14 -1.49 0.33 5.02
C GLY A 14 -0.80 0.07 6.36
N LEU A 15 -1.58 -0.24 7.41
CA LEU A 15 -1.07 -0.60 8.72
C LEU A 15 -0.38 -1.96 8.69
N ALA A 16 -1.03 -3.00 8.15
CA ALA A 16 -0.44 -4.34 8.09
C ALA A 16 0.87 -4.34 7.27
N VAL A 17 0.85 -3.73 6.08
CA VAL A 17 2.02 -3.61 5.19
C VAL A 17 3.09 -2.72 5.81
N GLY A 18 2.71 -1.63 6.50
CA GLY A 18 3.63 -0.73 7.19
C GLY A 18 4.38 -1.39 8.36
N VAL A 19 3.69 -2.21 9.15
CA VAL A 19 4.31 -2.99 10.24
C VAL A 19 5.26 -4.04 9.67
N ILE A 20 4.85 -4.76 8.62
CA ILE A 20 5.71 -5.77 7.97
C ILE A 20 6.95 -5.10 7.36
N ALA A 21 6.80 -3.94 6.72
CA ALA A 21 7.90 -3.17 6.14
C ALA A 21 8.87 -2.59 7.18
N ALA A 22 8.48 -2.54 8.46
CA ALA A 22 9.38 -2.17 9.54
C ALA A 22 10.42 -3.24 9.86
N VAL A 23 10.19 -4.49 9.44
CA VAL A 23 11.14 -5.59 9.63
C VAL A 23 12.38 -5.34 8.75
N PRO A 24 13.59 -5.20 9.32
CA PRO A 24 14.81 -4.84 8.60
C PRO A 24 15.20 -5.88 7.52
N VAL A 25 14.66 -7.09 7.59
CA VAL A 25 14.85 -8.17 6.62
C VAL A 25 14.43 -7.77 5.19
N ILE A 26 13.43 -6.90 5.03
CA ILE A 26 12.90 -6.50 3.71
C ILE A 26 13.77 -5.42 3.05
N ARG A 27 14.64 -4.74 3.83
CA ARG A 27 15.56 -3.74 3.29
C ARG A 27 16.73 -4.34 2.50
N LEU A 28 17.02 -5.64 2.65
CA LEU A 28 18.14 -6.29 1.96
C LEU A 28 17.91 -6.50 0.45
N CYS A 29 16.66 -6.49 -0.03
CA CYS A 29 16.35 -6.96 -1.39
C CYS A 29 15.96 -5.87 -2.42
N ASN A 30 16.05 -4.56 -2.13
CA ASN A 30 15.63 -3.51 -3.09
C ASN A 30 14.14 -3.62 -3.54
N VAL A 31 13.32 -4.43 -2.85
CA VAL A 31 11.90 -4.73 -3.19
C VAL A 31 10.93 -3.77 -2.47
N CYS A 32 11.42 -2.71 -1.81
CA CYS A 32 10.56 -1.81 -1.04
C CYS A 32 9.47 -1.15 -1.91
N CYS A 33 9.79 -0.77 -3.15
CA CYS A 33 8.84 -0.20 -4.08
C CYS A 33 7.80 -1.20 -4.57
N LEU A 34 8.23 -2.44 -4.85
CA LEU A 34 7.32 -3.51 -5.29
C LEU A 34 6.33 -3.87 -4.17
N TRP A 35 6.80 -3.88 -2.92
CA TRP A 35 5.96 -4.17 -1.76
C TRP A 35 4.90 -3.08 -1.55
N ILE A 36 5.28 -1.81 -1.66
CA ILE A 36 4.34 -0.68 -1.58
C ILE A 36 3.34 -0.76 -2.73
N PHE A 37 3.81 -1.04 -3.95
CA PHE A 37 2.95 -1.18 -5.13
C PHE A 37 1.93 -2.31 -4.96
N PHE A 38 2.39 -3.47 -4.49
CA PHE A 38 1.53 -4.62 -4.23
C PHE A 38 0.54 -4.36 -3.08
N GLY A 39 0.96 -3.63 -2.05
CA GLY A 39 0.08 -3.19 -0.97
C GLY A 39 -1.04 -2.26 -1.45
N GLY A 40 -0.73 -1.32 -2.36
CA GLY A 40 -1.73 -0.47 -3.01
C GLY A 40 -2.72 -1.29 -3.84
N PHE A 41 -2.21 -2.22 -4.65
CA PHE A 41 -3.04 -3.14 -5.43
C PHE A 41 -3.96 -3.98 -4.52
N LEU A 42 -3.45 -4.47 -3.39
CA LEU A 42 -4.22 -5.26 -2.44
C LEU A 42 -5.28 -4.43 -1.71
N ALA A 43 -4.98 -3.18 -1.35
CA ALA A 43 -5.94 -2.26 -0.75
C ALA A 43 -7.13 -2.02 -1.69
N ALA A 44 -6.84 -1.77 -2.97
CA ALA A 44 -7.86 -1.63 -4.01
C ALA A 44 -8.62 -2.94 -4.27
N TYR A 45 -7.98 -4.10 -4.14
CA TYR A 45 -8.65 -5.40 -4.22
C TYR A 45 -9.65 -5.63 -3.09
N VAL A 46 -9.25 -5.36 -1.84
CA VAL A 46 -10.13 -5.47 -0.67
C VAL A 46 -11.29 -4.47 -0.80
N TYR A 47 -11.01 -3.25 -1.26
CA TYR A 47 -12.03 -2.27 -1.57
C TYR A 47 -13.01 -2.79 -2.64
N GLY A 48 -12.51 -3.27 -3.78
CA GLY A 48 -13.31 -3.68 -4.93
C GLY A 48 -14.08 -4.99 -4.78
N ARG A 49 -13.98 -5.71 -3.66
CA ARG A 49 -14.75 -6.95 -3.46
C ARG A 49 -16.25 -6.66 -3.46
N GLY A 50 -16.94 -7.18 -4.48
CA GLY A 50 -18.41 -7.16 -4.58
C GLY A 50 -19.01 -5.89 -5.19
N ARG A 51 -18.21 -5.02 -5.83
CA ARG A 51 -18.70 -3.77 -6.44
C ARG A 51 -17.90 -3.34 -7.66
N ALA A 52 -18.54 -2.60 -8.56
CA ALA A 52 -17.85 -1.89 -9.63
C ALA A 52 -16.95 -0.80 -9.01
N VAL A 53 -15.71 -0.72 -9.47
CA VAL A 53 -14.68 0.13 -8.86
C VAL A 53 -14.35 1.26 -9.80
N GLU A 54 -14.55 2.51 -9.39
CA GLU A 54 -14.19 3.68 -10.17
C GLU A 54 -12.70 4.00 -10.03
N TYR A 55 -12.07 4.56 -11.07
CA TYR A 55 -10.65 4.92 -11.04
C TYR A 55 -10.33 5.94 -9.93
N VAL A 56 -11.24 6.88 -9.70
CA VAL A 56 -11.09 7.93 -8.67
C VAL A 56 -11.11 7.32 -7.27
N ASP A 57 -12.03 6.39 -7.02
CA ASP A 57 -12.12 5.67 -5.73
C ASP A 57 -10.87 4.83 -5.46
N CYS A 58 -10.37 4.11 -6.47
CA CYS A 58 -9.13 3.34 -6.35
C CYS A 58 -7.92 4.23 -6.04
N ALA A 59 -7.80 5.38 -6.72
CA ALA A 59 -6.73 6.32 -6.43
C ALA A 59 -6.81 6.83 -4.99
N ALA A 60 -8.01 7.15 -4.49
CA ALA A 60 -8.22 7.58 -3.11
C ALA A 60 -7.82 6.50 -2.09
N VAL A 61 -8.20 5.22 -2.32
CA VAL A 61 -7.78 4.09 -1.48
C VAL A 61 -6.25 3.97 -1.45
N GLY A 62 -5.60 4.11 -2.61
CA GLY A 62 -4.15 4.03 -2.73
C GLY A 62 -3.41 5.16 -2.02
N VAL A 63 -3.94 6.38 -2.05
CA VAL A 63 -3.41 7.52 -1.30
C VAL A 63 -3.53 7.28 0.21
N VAL A 64 -4.68 6.81 0.69
CA VAL A 64 -4.89 6.50 2.11
C VAL A 64 -3.95 5.37 2.57
N PHE A 65 -3.81 4.33 1.76
CA PHE A 65 -2.83 3.26 1.99
C PHE A 65 -1.41 3.84 2.08
N GLY A 66 -0.99 4.64 1.10
CA GLY A 66 0.35 5.20 1.03
C GLY A 66 0.70 6.11 2.19
N LEU A 67 -0.26 6.94 2.63
CA LEU A 67 -0.14 7.79 3.81
C LEU A 67 0.03 6.94 5.07
N THR A 68 -0.85 5.95 5.27
CA THR A 68 -0.83 5.08 6.46
C THR A 68 0.46 4.27 6.51
N TYR A 69 0.88 3.70 5.39
CA TYR A 69 2.15 3.00 5.25
C TYR A 69 3.35 3.89 5.61
N GLY A 70 3.38 5.12 5.08
CA GLY A 70 4.47 6.06 5.33
C GLY A 70 4.60 6.42 6.82
N VAL A 71 3.46 6.67 7.48
CA VAL A 71 3.41 6.98 8.91
C VAL A 71 3.81 5.78 9.76
N VAL A 72 3.22 4.60 9.52
CA VAL A 72 3.44 3.38 10.31
C VAL A 72 4.86 2.84 10.13
N SER A 73 5.40 2.86 8.91
CA SER A 73 6.78 2.43 8.67
C SER A 73 7.78 3.36 9.35
N ASN A 74 7.52 4.67 9.34
CA ASN A 74 8.40 5.64 10.00
C ASN A 74 8.39 5.52 11.52
N SER A 75 7.21 5.38 12.14
CA SER A 75 7.08 5.18 13.58
C SER A 75 7.73 3.87 14.02
N SER A 76 7.50 2.78 13.30
CA SER A 76 8.07 1.48 13.64
C SER A 76 9.60 1.46 13.54
N LEU A 77 10.18 2.22 12.61
CA LEU A 77 11.63 2.36 12.48
C LEU A 77 12.27 3.18 13.60
N LEU A 78 11.55 4.17 14.13
CA LEU A 78 11.97 4.89 15.34
C LEU A 78 12.06 3.92 16.52
N VAL A 79 11.02 3.10 16.72
CA VAL A 79 10.97 2.12 17.82
C VAL A 79 12.08 1.08 17.69
N VAL A 80 12.26 0.49 16.50
CA VAL A 80 13.32 -0.50 16.25
C VAL A 80 14.71 0.12 16.43
N GLY A 81 14.90 1.38 16.02
CA GLY A 81 16.15 2.11 16.22
C GLY A 81 16.49 2.29 17.70
N LEU A 82 15.52 2.71 18.52
CA LEU A 82 15.71 2.87 19.97
C LEU A 82 16.04 1.54 20.66
N ILE A 83 15.40 0.45 20.25
CA ILE A 83 15.64 -0.89 20.81
C ILE A 83 17.05 -1.38 20.44
N LEU A 84 17.49 -1.21 19.19
CA LEU A 84 18.83 -1.60 18.74
C LEU A 84 19.94 -0.79 19.40
N ASP A 85 19.71 0.51 19.62
CA ASP A 85 20.63 1.40 20.33
C ASP A 85 20.78 0.97 21.81
N ALA A 86 19.66 0.64 22.47
CA ALA A 86 19.68 0.07 23.82
C ALA A 86 20.39 -1.28 23.92
N LEU A 87 20.40 -2.07 22.83
CA LEU A 87 21.07 -3.39 22.73
C LEU A 87 22.54 -3.30 22.31
N ASN A 88 23.10 -2.10 22.16
CA ASN A 88 24.51 -1.85 21.77
C ASN A 88 24.92 -2.52 20.44
N LEU A 89 23.94 -2.87 19.60
CA LEU A 89 24.09 -3.41 18.25
C LEU A 89 24.15 -2.26 17.23
N SER A 90 24.99 -1.26 17.54
CA SER A 90 25.14 -0.01 16.80
C SER A 90 25.58 -0.20 15.34
N HIS A 91 26.13 -1.37 14.99
CA HIS A 91 26.55 -1.73 13.63
C HIS A 91 25.40 -2.15 12.69
N ILE A 92 24.21 -2.48 13.20
CA ILE A 92 23.03 -2.88 12.40
C ILE A 92 21.97 -1.76 12.39
N GLY A 93 22.06 -0.83 13.36
CA GLY A 93 21.23 0.36 13.44
C GLY A 93 21.40 1.24 12.20
N SER A 94 20.30 1.49 11.50
CA SER A 94 20.23 2.40 10.36
C SER A 94 20.97 3.69 10.68
N GLY A 95 22.07 3.94 9.95
CA GLY A 95 23.08 4.97 10.27
C GLY A 95 22.52 6.26 10.84
N SER A 96 23.14 6.69 11.95
CA SER A 96 22.91 7.92 12.69
C SER A 96 22.57 9.09 11.78
N PHE A 97 21.28 9.35 11.62
CA PHE A 97 20.79 10.61 11.09
C PHE A 97 20.06 11.28 12.24
N GLY A 98 20.55 12.45 12.65
CA GLY A 98 19.88 13.25 13.69
C GLY A 98 18.44 13.61 13.31
N LEU A 99 17.72 14.29 14.21
CA LEU A 99 16.31 14.66 14.04
C LEU A 99 15.96 15.25 12.65
N ALA A 100 16.87 16.03 12.07
CA ALA A 100 16.71 16.62 10.73
C ALA A 100 16.70 15.58 9.59
N GLY A 101 17.48 14.51 9.72
CA GLY A 101 17.55 13.43 8.72
C GLY A 101 16.39 12.46 8.77
N SER A 102 15.83 12.23 9.95
CA SER A 102 14.62 11.42 10.13
C SER A 102 13.41 12.06 9.47
N ALA A 103 13.29 13.39 9.54
CA ALA A 103 12.18 14.12 8.91
C ALA A 103 12.23 14.01 7.38
N LEU A 104 13.39 14.21 6.77
CA LEU A 104 13.54 14.09 5.31
C LEU A 104 13.25 12.66 4.82
N LYS A 105 13.76 11.63 5.51
CA LYS A 105 13.45 10.23 5.19
C LYS A 105 11.98 9.90 5.37
N ALA A 106 11.32 10.45 6.39
CA ALA A 106 9.88 10.28 6.61
C ALA A 106 9.09 10.88 5.44
N ILE A 107 9.42 12.11 5.04
CA ILE A 107 8.78 12.80 3.90
C ILE A 107 8.94 11.96 2.63
N ILE A 108 10.17 11.55 2.31
CA ILE A 108 10.44 10.74 1.11
C ILE A 108 9.63 9.45 1.14
N ARG A 109 9.55 8.75 2.29
CA ARG A 109 8.76 7.51 2.40
C ARG A 109 7.26 7.73 2.27
N VAL A 110 6.73 8.81 2.84
CA VAL A 110 5.32 9.17 2.70
C VAL A 110 5.01 9.47 1.24
N PHE A 111 5.83 10.29 0.57
CA PHE A 111 5.68 10.57 -0.86
C PHE A 111 5.75 9.32 -1.72
N LEU A 112 6.76 8.47 -1.49
CA LEU A 112 6.91 7.20 -2.23
C LEU A 112 5.71 6.28 -1.97
N GLY A 113 5.26 6.20 -0.72
CA GLY A 113 4.08 5.46 -0.28
C GLY A 113 2.83 5.90 -1.04
N ILE A 114 2.58 7.21 -1.11
CA ILE A 114 1.43 7.79 -1.81
C ILE A 114 1.50 7.50 -3.31
N VAL A 115 2.62 7.78 -3.97
CA VAL A 115 2.75 7.63 -5.44
C VAL A 115 2.68 6.16 -5.88
N LEU A 116 3.40 5.28 -5.18
CA LEU A 116 3.40 3.85 -5.50
C LEU A 116 2.11 3.16 -5.06
N GLY A 117 1.53 3.58 -3.93
CA GLY A 117 0.24 3.11 -3.46
C GLY A 117 -0.90 3.48 -4.42
N ALA A 118 -0.93 4.74 -4.86
CA ALA A 118 -1.89 5.21 -5.85
C ALA A 118 -1.73 4.48 -7.19
N SER A 119 -0.50 4.34 -7.70
CA SER A 119 -0.28 3.65 -8.98
C SER A 119 -0.63 2.16 -8.93
N GLY A 120 -0.31 1.43 -7.85
CA GLY A 120 -0.74 0.05 -7.66
C GLY A 120 -2.26 -0.11 -7.62
N SER A 121 -2.95 0.84 -6.99
CA SER A 121 -4.41 0.86 -6.89
C SER A 121 -5.09 1.18 -8.23
N VAL A 122 -4.52 2.08 -9.03
CA VAL A 122 -5.01 2.39 -10.38
C VAL A 122 -4.80 1.20 -11.32
N VAL A 123 -3.68 0.48 -11.20
CA VAL A 123 -3.44 -0.75 -11.95
C VAL A 123 -4.45 -1.84 -11.58
N TYR A 124 -4.83 -1.95 -10.31
CA TYR A 124 -5.94 -2.81 -9.90
C TYR A 124 -7.24 -2.42 -10.61
N ALA A 125 -7.60 -1.14 -10.61
CA ALA A 125 -8.78 -0.64 -11.31
C ALA A 125 -8.75 -1.08 -12.80
N ALA A 126 -7.66 -0.79 -13.50
CA ALA A 126 -7.49 -1.13 -14.93
C ALA A 126 -7.66 -2.63 -15.21
N THR A 127 -7.11 -3.50 -14.35
CA THR A 127 -7.25 -4.97 -14.50
C THR A 127 -8.64 -5.48 -14.14
N SER A 128 -9.35 -4.82 -13.23
CA SER A 128 -10.74 -5.16 -12.89
C SER A 128 -11.71 -4.75 -14.01
N PHE A 129 -11.48 -3.63 -14.69
CA PHE A 129 -12.24 -3.21 -15.87
C PHE A 129 -12.07 -4.14 -17.06
N GLN A 130 -10.87 -4.69 -17.27
CA GLN A 130 -10.62 -5.69 -18.32
C GLN A 130 -11.47 -6.96 -18.14
N LYS A 131 -11.72 -7.38 -16.89
CA LYS A 131 -12.57 -8.54 -16.60
C LYS A 131 -14.04 -8.31 -16.92
N THR A 132 -14.54 -7.07 -16.79
CA THR A 132 -15.90 -6.69 -17.19
C THR A 132 -16.03 -6.40 -18.68
N ALA A 133 -14.92 -6.11 -19.37
CA ALA A 133 -14.87 -5.80 -20.81
C ALA A 133 -14.69 -7.03 -21.71
N LYS A 134 -14.34 -8.21 -21.17
CA LYS A 134 -14.58 -9.44 -21.92
C LYS A 134 -16.10 -9.56 -22.07
N PRO A 135 -16.64 -9.52 -23.30
CA PRO A 135 -18.07 -9.65 -23.50
C PRO A 135 -18.47 -10.94 -22.81
N VAL A 136 -19.47 -10.84 -21.93
CA VAL A 136 -20.25 -12.00 -21.52
C VAL A 136 -20.59 -12.70 -22.83
N GLU A 137 -19.97 -13.85 -23.10
CA GLU A 137 -20.35 -14.70 -24.21
C GLU A 137 -21.85 -14.81 -24.10
N ALA A 138 -22.54 -14.20 -25.06
CA ALA A 138 -23.97 -14.20 -25.16
C ALA A 138 -24.35 -15.66 -25.19
N LYS A 139 -24.77 -16.20 -24.04
CA LYS A 139 -25.39 -17.50 -23.97
C LYS A 139 -26.71 -17.32 -24.69
N ALA A 140 -26.66 -17.57 -25.99
CA ALA A 140 -27.79 -17.42 -26.89
C ALA A 140 -29.00 -18.11 -26.23
N PRO A 141 -30.15 -17.44 -26.10
CA PRO A 141 -31.35 -18.13 -25.68
C PRO A 141 -31.55 -19.26 -26.69
N LYS A 142 -31.53 -20.51 -26.20
CA LYS A 142 -31.89 -21.67 -27.02
C LYS A 142 -33.35 -21.47 -27.43
N LEU A 143 -33.53 -20.91 -28.62
CA LEU A 143 -34.81 -20.83 -29.30
C LEU A 143 -34.99 -22.15 -30.07
N GLY A 144 -35.97 -22.96 -29.64
CA GLY A 144 -36.38 -24.22 -30.27
C GLY A 144 -35.92 -25.45 -29.47
N ARG A 145 -36.79 -26.40 -29.12
CA ARG A 145 -38.17 -26.72 -29.54
C ARG A 145 -38.96 -27.24 -28.34
#